data_AF-A0A1H3JTY2-F1
#
_entry.id   AF-A0A1H3JTY2-F1
#
_cell.length_a   1.000
_cell.length_b   1.000
_cell.length_c   1.000
_cell.angle_alpha   90.00
_cell.angle_beta   90.00
_cell.angle_gamma   90.00
#
_symmetry.space_group_name_H-M   'P 1'
#
loop_
_entity.id
_entity.type
_entity.pdbx_description
1 polymer ?
#
loop_
_entity_poly.entity_id
_entity_poly.type
_entity_poly.pdbx_seq_one_letter_code
_entity_poly.pdbx_strand_id
1 'polypeptide(L)'
;MFIQLATMWRRAPGWWLAAGLSVVAACSTTDDKRLPVSGLTQTGAPSAHAVQDARLRNLMREIDHLMFERMRTELEIDQARRRKAAQIGRIAQEMAQTVAGITNSLSRLSLEADQRAMFLTLADQLQNEIGTLKTQAEHNYIDAIPGTLERIATVCTQCHALFRETADGRAH
;
A
#
# COMPACT_ATOMS: atom_id res chain seq x y z
N MET A 1 11.57 1.51 55.14
CA MET A 1 10.99 0.96 56.39
C MET A 1 9.96 -0.09 56.00
N PHE A 2 10.25 -1.36 56.35
CA PHE A 2 9.39 -2.57 56.53
C PHE A 2 8.17 -2.78 55.60
N ILE A 3 8.09 -3.79 54.72
CA ILE A 3 8.09 -5.28 54.86
C ILE A 3 6.66 -5.85 54.72
N GLN A 4 6.57 -7.01 54.04
CA GLN A 4 5.51 -8.04 53.99
C GLN A 4 4.68 -8.13 52.70
N LEU A 5 4.40 -9.31 52.12
CA LEU A 5 4.96 -10.65 52.30
C LEU A 5 4.63 -11.50 51.06
N ALA A 6 5.49 -12.50 50.82
CA ALA A 6 5.28 -13.68 49.99
C ALA A 6 3.91 -14.39 50.18
N THR A 7 3.41 -15.00 49.11
CA THR A 7 2.82 -16.37 49.01
C THR A 7 2.14 -16.46 47.63
N MET A 8 2.14 -17.54 46.86
CA MET A 8 2.29 -18.95 47.18
C MET A 8 2.61 -19.66 45.86
N TRP A 9 3.66 -20.46 45.85
CA TRP A 9 3.85 -21.53 44.87
C TRP A 9 2.76 -22.59 45.07
N ARG A 10 2.11 -23.05 43.99
CA ARG A 10 1.50 -24.38 43.96
C ARG A 10 2.02 -25.16 42.76
N ARG A 11 2.62 -26.30 43.09
CA ARG A 11 3.13 -27.37 42.23
C ARG A 11 2.01 -28.07 41.47
N ALA A 12 2.40 -28.61 40.31
CA ALA A 12 1.66 -29.48 39.39
C ALA A 12 1.11 -30.79 40.02
N PRO A 13 0.31 -31.55 39.26
CA PRO A 13 0.88 -32.81 38.76
C PRO A 13 0.56 -33.11 37.28
N GLY A 14 1.51 -33.75 36.62
CA GLY A 14 1.44 -34.17 35.23
C GLY A 14 0.53 -35.37 34.99
N TRP A 15 0.04 -35.46 33.74
CA TRP A 15 -0.62 -36.63 33.21
C TRP A 15 -0.08 -36.92 31.80
N TRP A 16 0.75 -37.96 31.75
CA TRP A 16 0.76 -39.07 30.80
C TRP A 16 0.61 -38.81 29.28
N LEU A 17 1.67 -39.24 28.60
CA LEU A 17 1.76 -39.68 27.20
C LEU A 17 0.53 -40.48 26.73
N ALA A 18 0.09 -40.25 25.49
CA ALA A 18 -0.32 -41.32 24.59
C ALA A 18 -0.16 -40.91 23.13
N ALA A 19 0.53 -41.77 22.39
CA ALA A 19 0.71 -41.73 20.96
C ALA A 19 -0.62 -41.89 20.20
N GLY A 20 -0.71 -41.26 19.03
CA GLY A 20 -1.83 -41.40 18.11
C GLY A 20 -1.44 -40.95 16.70
N LEU A 21 -0.54 -41.70 16.08
CA LEU A 21 -0.26 -41.60 14.64
C LEU A 21 -1.41 -42.29 13.89
N SER A 22 -2.42 -41.53 13.47
CA SER A 22 -3.50 -42.01 12.59
C SER A 22 -3.27 -41.48 11.18
N VAL A 23 -2.68 -42.34 10.34
CA VAL A 23 -2.73 -42.19 8.89
C VAL A 23 -4.14 -42.55 8.44
N VAL A 24 -4.91 -41.57 7.96
CA VAL A 24 -6.11 -41.83 7.17
C VAL A 24 -5.82 -41.35 5.75
N ALA A 25 -5.44 -42.30 4.90
CA ALA A 25 -5.60 -42.16 3.47
C ALA A 25 -7.09 -42.34 3.18
N ALA A 26 -7.77 -41.24 2.88
CA ALA A 26 -9.09 -41.25 2.27
C ALA A 26 -9.02 -40.47 0.96
N CYS A 27 -8.86 -41.19 -0.15
CA CYS A 27 -9.20 -40.69 -1.47
C CYS A 27 -10.74 -40.66 -1.55
N SER A 28 -11.34 -39.48 -1.47
CA SER A 28 -12.72 -39.27 -1.91
C SER A 28 -12.70 -38.49 -3.22
N THR A 29 -13.05 -39.18 -4.31
CA THR A 29 -13.48 -38.55 -5.56
C THR A 29 -14.83 -37.89 -5.30
N THR A 30 -14.82 -36.58 -5.04
CA THR A 30 -16.04 -35.80 -4.98
C THR A 30 -16.15 -35.01 -6.27
N ASP A 31 -17.15 -35.39 -7.04
CA ASP A 31 -17.73 -34.69 -8.17
C ASP A 31 -18.23 -33.32 -7.68
N ASP A 32 -17.33 -32.33 -7.63
CA ASP A 32 -17.70 -30.97 -7.30
C ASP A 32 -18.17 -30.29 -8.57
N LYS A 33 -19.51 -30.23 -8.70
CA LYS A 33 -20.23 -29.25 -9.52
C LYS A 33 -19.43 -27.95 -9.49
N ARG A 34 -18.83 -27.61 -10.63
CA ARG A 34 -18.29 -26.28 -10.88
C ARG A 34 -19.39 -25.29 -10.51
N LEU A 35 -19.18 -24.61 -9.38
CA LEU A 35 -19.92 -23.40 -9.04
C LEU A 35 -19.90 -22.51 -10.28
N PRO A 36 -21.04 -21.94 -10.70
CA PRO A 36 -21.02 -20.96 -11.77
C PRO A 36 -20.09 -19.85 -11.28
N VAL A 37 -19.04 -19.59 -12.06
CA VAL A 37 -18.20 -18.40 -11.91
C VAL A 37 -19.13 -17.22 -12.22
N SER A 38 -19.86 -16.81 -11.19
CA SER A 38 -20.70 -15.62 -11.23
C SER A 38 -19.79 -14.42 -11.42
N GLY A 39 -19.93 -13.77 -12.57
CA GLY A 39 -19.83 -12.32 -12.64
C GLY A 39 -18.44 -11.70 -12.71
N LEU A 40 -17.39 -12.40 -13.11
CA LEU A 40 -16.19 -11.71 -13.61
C LEU A 40 -16.42 -11.29 -15.06
N THR A 41 -17.32 -10.32 -15.28
CA THR A 41 -17.21 -9.44 -16.44
C THR A 41 -15.96 -8.58 -16.24
N GLN A 42 -14.84 -9.22 -16.51
CA GLN A 42 -13.50 -8.67 -16.55
C GLN A 42 -13.41 -7.82 -17.82
N THR A 43 -14.01 -6.62 -17.79
CA THR A 43 -13.71 -5.60 -18.79
C THR A 43 -12.20 -5.32 -18.67
N GLY A 44 -11.46 -5.18 -19.77
CA GLY A 44 -10.00 -4.97 -19.72
C GLY A 44 -9.55 -3.61 -19.15
N ALA A 45 -10.43 -2.87 -18.47
CA ALA A 45 -10.22 -1.49 -17.99
C ALA A 45 -9.86 -1.37 -16.50
N PRO A 46 -10.44 -2.15 -15.55
CA PRO A 46 -10.03 -2.16 -14.15
C PRO A 46 -8.61 -2.71 -13.93
N SER A 47 -8.09 -3.51 -14.88
CA SER A 47 -6.74 -4.07 -14.78
C SER A 47 -5.64 -3.03 -14.98
N ALA A 48 -5.81 -2.05 -15.88
CA ALA A 48 -4.78 -1.04 -16.14
C ALA A 48 -4.58 -0.09 -14.94
N HIS A 49 -5.68 0.36 -14.32
CA HIS A 49 -5.62 1.14 -13.09
C HIS A 49 -5.05 0.33 -11.92
N ALA A 50 -5.45 -0.94 -11.75
CA ALA A 50 -4.90 -1.80 -10.70
C ALA A 50 -3.39 -2.02 -10.82
N VAL A 51 -2.87 -2.19 -12.05
CA VAL A 51 -1.42 -2.31 -12.29
C VAL A 51 -0.68 -1.00 -11.95
N GLN A 52 -1.25 0.15 -12.33
CA GLN A 52 -0.65 1.46 -12.06
C GLN A 52 -0.70 1.82 -10.57
N ASP A 53 -1.78 1.50 -9.86
CA ASP A 53 -1.89 1.61 -8.40
C ASP A 53 -0.85 0.73 -7.68
N ALA A 54 -0.72 -0.54 -8.09
CA ALA A 54 0.29 -1.43 -7.54
C ALA A 54 1.70 -0.87 -7.73
N ARG A 55 1.99 -0.30 -8.92
CA ARG A 55 3.27 0.38 -9.18
C ARG A 55 3.45 1.60 -8.27
N LEU A 56 2.44 2.45 -8.11
CA LEU A 56 2.51 3.64 -7.27
C LEU A 56 2.81 3.29 -5.81
N ARG A 57 2.13 2.27 -5.26
CA ARG A 57 2.40 1.79 -3.90
C ARG A 57 3.80 1.23 -3.73
N ASN A 58 4.34 0.55 -4.75
CA ASN A 58 5.72 0.06 -4.72
C ASN A 58 6.72 1.21 -4.68
N LEU A 59 6.51 2.26 -5.49
CA LEU A 59 7.35 3.45 -5.51
C LEU A 59 7.32 4.19 -4.15
N MET A 60 6.14 4.29 -3.53
CA MET A 60 6.02 4.87 -2.19
C MET A 60 6.80 4.08 -1.14
N ARG A 61 6.72 2.74 -1.16
CA ARG A 61 7.48 1.88 -0.24
C ARG A 61 8.99 2.01 -0.45
N GLU A 62 9.44 2.21 -1.68
CA GLU A 62 10.85 2.44 -1.97
C GLU A 62 11.34 3.74 -1.32
N ILE A 63 10.56 4.82 -1.41
CA ILE A 63 10.92 6.08 -0.73
C ILE A 63 10.95 5.90 0.79
N ASP A 64 9.97 5.22 1.35
CA ASP A 64 9.92 4.95 2.78
C ASP A 64 11.15 4.15 3.24
N HIS A 65 11.57 3.15 2.48
CA HIS A 65 12.80 2.41 2.73
C HIS A 65 14.05 3.27 2.63
N LEU A 66 14.08 4.23 1.71
CA LEU A 66 15.17 5.18 1.68
C LEU A 66 15.22 5.97 2.99
N MET A 67 14.09 6.34 3.58
CA MET A 67 14.04 7.20 4.78
C MET A 67 14.81 6.65 5.99
N PHE A 68 15.01 5.34 6.12
CA PHE A 68 15.77 4.75 7.23
C PHE A 68 17.28 5.02 7.15
N GLU A 69 17.85 5.57 8.23
CA GLU A 69 19.26 5.97 8.32
C GLU A 69 20.13 4.90 9.01
N ARG A 70 21.38 4.75 8.58
CA ARG A 70 22.41 3.92 9.26
C ARG A 70 23.41 4.84 9.94
N MET A 71 24.02 4.41 11.05
CA MET A 71 25.07 5.17 11.74
C MET A 71 26.25 5.49 10.78
N ARG A 72 26.62 6.77 10.69
CA ARG A 72 27.64 7.33 9.77
C ARG A 72 28.31 8.56 10.39
N THR A 73 29.48 8.95 9.89
CA THR A 73 30.13 10.23 10.22
C THR A 73 29.42 11.42 9.55
N GLU A 74 29.61 12.65 10.02
CA GLU A 74 28.90 13.85 9.51
C GLU A 74 29.08 14.07 8.00
N LEU A 75 30.30 13.89 7.47
CA LEU A 75 30.57 14.01 6.03
C LEU A 75 29.85 12.93 5.22
N GLU A 76 29.80 11.71 5.75
CA GLU A 76 29.09 10.60 5.13
C GLU A 76 27.57 10.79 5.18
N ILE A 77 27.05 11.54 6.17
CA ILE A 77 25.64 11.92 6.28
C ILE A 77 25.25 12.90 5.17
N ASP A 78 26.03 13.97 4.92
CA ASP A 78 25.68 14.93 3.85
C ASP A 78 25.67 14.26 2.47
N GLN A 79 26.69 13.46 2.17
CA GLN A 79 26.74 12.70 0.92
C GLN A 79 25.62 11.64 0.84
N ALA A 80 25.24 11.02 1.96
CA ALA A 80 24.11 10.10 2.00
C ALA A 80 22.80 10.82 1.70
N ARG A 81 22.55 11.97 2.34
CA ARG A 81 21.35 12.79 2.16
C ARG A 81 21.20 13.24 0.72
N ARG A 82 22.27 13.72 0.08
CA ARG A 82 22.23 14.11 -1.34
C ARG A 82 21.91 12.95 -2.27
N ARG A 83 22.52 11.78 -2.06
CA ARG A 83 22.22 10.57 -2.85
C ARG A 83 20.79 10.11 -2.67
N LYS A 84 20.30 10.13 -1.42
CA LYS A 84 18.92 9.80 -1.04
C LYS A 84 17.94 10.75 -1.73
N ALA A 85 18.17 12.06 -1.62
CA ALA A 85 17.37 13.09 -2.27
C ALA A 85 17.30 12.86 -3.79
N ALA A 86 18.43 12.65 -4.44
CA ALA A 86 18.47 12.37 -5.87
C ALA A 86 17.68 11.10 -6.26
N GLN A 87 17.70 10.05 -5.44
CA GLN A 87 16.91 8.84 -5.69
C GLN A 87 15.41 9.10 -5.53
N ILE A 88 15.00 9.83 -4.50
CA ILE A 88 13.60 10.21 -4.28
C ILE A 88 13.09 11.06 -5.44
N GLY A 89 13.88 12.02 -5.93
CA GLY A 89 13.50 12.84 -7.08
C GLY A 89 13.25 12.00 -8.34
N ARG A 90 14.06 10.96 -8.59
CA ARG A 90 13.82 10.02 -9.69
C ARG A 90 12.54 9.21 -9.48
N ILE A 91 12.31 8.70 -8.27
CA ILE A 91 11.09 7.95 -7.96
C ILE A 91 9.85 8.83 -8.11
N ALA A 92 9.88 10.08 -7.62
CA ALA A 92 8.80 11.04 -7.76
C ALA A 92 8.49 11.33 -9.25
N GLN A 93 9.51 11.43 -10.09
CA GLN A 93 9.33 11.57 -11.54
C GLN A 93 8.63 10.35 -12.16
N GLU A 94 8.95 9.13 -11.70
CA GLU A 94 8.28 7.90 -12.13
C GLU A 94 6.84 7.80 -11.61
N MET A 95 6.57 8.27 -10.39
CA MET A 95 5.22 8.38 -9.84
C MET A 95 4.36 9.29 -10.71
N ALA A 96 4.88 10.46 -11.12
CA ALA A 96 4.17 11.39 -11.99
C ALA A 96 3.79 10.74 -13.34
N GLN A 97 4.73 10.01 -13.95
CA GLN A 97 4.44 9.28 -15.20
C GLN A 97 3.39 8.19 -15.00
N THR A 98 3.40 7.52 -13.84
CA THR A 98 2.41 6.50 -13.49
C THR A 98 1.02 7.10 -13.34
N VAL A 99 0.89 8.25 -12.67
CA VAL A 99 -0.38 8.97 -12.50
C VAL A 99 -0.92 9.49 -13.82
N ALA A 100 -0.05 10.00 -14.72
CA ALA A 100 -0.47 10.35 -16.08
C ALA A 100 -1.04 9.14 -16.85
N GLY A 101 -0.53 7.93 -16.61
CA GLY A 101 -1.11 6.71 -17.15
C GLY A 101 -2.52 6.40 -16.63
N ILE A 102 -2.81 6.78 -15.37
CA ILE A 102 -4.11 6.57 -14.73
C ILE A 102 -5.15 7.50 -15.37
N THR A 103 -4.82 8.79 -15.49
CA THR A 103 -5.73 9.78 -16.08
C THR A 103 -5.98 9.52 -17.56
N ASN A 104 -4.99 9.05 -18.32
CA ASN A 104 -5.16 8.65 -19.71
C ASN A 104 -6.09 7.44 -19.89
N SER A 105 -6.27 6.64 -18.84
CA SER A 105 -7.16 5.48 -18.84
C SER A 105 -8.60 5.83 -18.44
N LEU A 106 -8.87 7.08 -18.06
CA LEU A 106 -10.18 7.56 -17.57
C LEU A 106 -11.32 7.30 -18.56
N SER A 107 -11.07 7.45 -19.86
CA SER A 107 -12.08 7.19 -20.89
C SER A 107 -12.58 5.74 -20.93
N ARG A 108 -11.82 4.82 -20.32
CA ARG A 108 -12.19 3.41 -20.18
C ARG A 108 -13.00 3.14 -18.91
N LEU A 109 -13.11 4.12 -18.03
CA LEU A 109 -13.93 4.05 -16.82
C LEU A 109 -15.33 4.58 -17.15
N SER A 110 -16.35 3.78 -16.90
CA SER A 110 -17.75 4.18 -17.08
C SER A 110 -18.22 5.00 -15.88
N LEU A 111 -17.65 6.20 -15.70
CA LEU A 111 -18.00 7.14 -14.64
C LEU A 111 -19.03 8.16 -15.12
N GLU A 112 -19.99 8.47 -14.27
CA GLU A 112 -20.91 9.60 -14.42
C GLU A 112 -20.14 10.94 -14.40
N ALA A 113 -20.77 12.01 -14.87
CA ALA A 113 -20.09 13.30 -15.06
C ALA A 113 -19.51 13.88 -13.76
N ASP A 114 -20.24 13.76 -12.65
CA ASP A 114 -19.84 14.19 -11.31
C ASP A 114 -18.71 13.30 -10.74
N GLN A 115 -18.84 11.98 -10.87
CA GLN A 115 -17.81 11.01 -10.50
C GLN A 115 -16.51 11.23 -11.27
N ARG A 116 -16.62 11.53 -12.57
CA ARG A 116 -15.48 11.85 -13.44
C ARG A 116 -14.80 13.13 -13.00
N ALA A 117 -15.55 14.19 -12.70
CA ALA A 117 -15.00 15.44 -12.21
C ALA A 117 -14.23 15.22 -10.89
N MET A 118 -14.82 14.47 -9.95
CA MET A 118 -14.20 14.16 -8.66
C MET A 118 -12.93 13.32 -8.80
N PHE A 119 -12.93 12.32 -9.69
CA PHE A 119 -11.74 11.54 -10.01
C PHE A 119 -10.61 12.44 -10.53
N LEU A 120 -10.92 13.32 -11.48
CA LEU A 120 -9.93 14.23 -12.06
C LEU A 120 -9.36 15.21 -11.03
N THR A 121 -10.20 15.71 -10.11
CA THR A 121 -9.74 16.55 -8.98
C THR A 121 -8.75 15.81 -8.09
N LEU A 122 -9.05 14.56 -7.70
CA LEU A 122 -8.13 13.76 -6.87
C LEU A 122 -6.85 13.39 -7.61
N ALA A 123 -6.93 13.11 -8.91
CA ALA A 123 -5.75 12.85 -9.73
C ALA A 123 -4.85 14.09 -9.87
N ASP A 124 -5.42 15.28 -10.03
CA ASP A 124 -4.68 16.54 -10.04
C ASP A 124 -4.02 16.81 -8.68
N GLN A 125 -4.75 16.62 -7.58
CA GLN A 125 -4.19 16.75 -6.24
C GLN A 125 -3.01 15.80 -6.01
N LEU A 126 -3.13 14.54 -6.44
CA LEU A 126 -2.04 13.57 -6.37
C LEU A 126 -0.83 14.02 -7.19
N GLN A 127 -1.06 14.54 -8.40
CA GLN A 127 0.00 15.04 -9.28
C GLN A 127 0.75 16.23 -8.67
N ASN A 128 0.02 17.13 -7.98
CA ASN A 128 0.58 18.29 -7.28
C ASN A 128 1.43 17.88 -6.07
N GLU A 129 0.99 16.91 -5.27
CA GLU A 129 1.77 16.41 -4.14
C GLU A 129 3.04 15.66 -4.62
N ILE A 130 2.96 14.90 -5.71
CA ILE A 130 4.14 14.28 -6.34
C ILE A 130 5.11 15.35 -6.87
N GLY A 131 4.60 16.43 -7.45
CA GLY A 131 5.42 17.57 -7.87
C GLY A 131 6.15 18.21 -6.68
N THR A 132 5.43 18.42 -5.58
CA THR A 132 5.98 18.94 -4.32
C THR A 132 7.09 18.02 -3.78
N LEU A 133 6.85 16.70 -3.77
CA LEU A 133 7.85 15.70 -3.35
C LEU A 133 9.12 15.78 -4.20
N LYS A 134 8.98 15.91 -5.52
CA LYS A 134 10.10 16.06 -6.44
C LYS A 134 10.90 17.33 -6.14
N THR A 135 10.23 18.48 -5.97
CA THR A 135 10.89 19.74 -5.62
C THR A 135 11.61 19.65 -4.28
N GLN A 136 10.99 19.06 -3.26
CA GLN A 136 11.64 18.83 -1.96
C GLN A 136 12.91 17.99 -2.11
N ALA A 137 12.88 16.95 -2.93
CA ALA A 137 14.04 16.11 -3.22
C ALA A 137 15.14 16.87 -3.99
N GLU A 138 14.79 17.67 -5.00
CA GLU A 138 15.75 18.48 -5.77
C GLU A 138 16.45 19.54 -4.90
N HIS A 139 15.73 20.08 -3.93
CA HIS A 139 16.25 21.08 -2.98
C HIS A 139 16.87 20.47 -1.70
N ASN A 140 16.97 19.14 -1.60
CA ASN A 140 17.47 18.41 -0.42
C ASN A 140 16.69 18.70 0.88
N TYR A 141 15.41 19.06 0.78
CA TYR A 141 14.51 19.26 1.91
C TYR A 141 13.99 17.93 2.44
N ILE A 142 14.91 17.05 2.87
CA ILE A 142 14.63 15.68 3.31
C ILE A 142 13.62 15.65 4.47
N ASP A 143 13.68 16.62 5.39
CA ASP A 143 12.80 16.67 6.57
C ASP A 143 11.34 16.96 6.20
N ALA A 144 11.08 17.55 5.03
CA ALA A 144 9.73 17.84 4.55
C ALA A 144 9.07 16.68 3.79
N ILE A 145 9.87 15.70 3.35
CA ILE A 145 9.43 14.57 2.52
C ILE A 145 8.39 13.68 3.23
N PRO A 146 8.55 13.30 4.52
CA PRO A 146 7.57 12.45 5.19
C PRO A 146 6.15 13.01 5.18
N GLY A 147 5.99 14.31 5.43
CA GLY A 147 4.67 14.96 5.41
C GLY A 147 4.03 14.95 4.02
N THR A 148 4.83 15.09 2.95
CA THR A 148 4.33 14.98 1.58
C THR A 148 3.92 13.54 1.21
N LEU A 149 4.67 12.54 1.67
CA LEU A 149 4.30 11.13 1.47
C LEU A 149 2.99 10.77 2.16
N GLU A 150 2.73 11.32 3.34
CA GLU A 150 1.45 11.14 4.05
C GLU A 150 0.28 11.77 3.27
N ARG A 151 0.46 12.97 2.71
CA ARG A 151 -0.56 13.59 1.85
C ARG A 151 -0.81 12.79 0.57
N ILE A 152 0.24 12.28 -0.08
CA ILE A 152 0.10 11.35 -1.22
C ILE A 152 -0.71 10.11 -0.80
N ALA A 153 -0.37 9.48 0.33
CA ALA A 153 -1.09 8.31 0.84
C ALA A 153 -2.58 8.61 1.11
N THR A 154 -2.85 9.79 1.64
CA THR A 154 -4.21 10.27 1.91
C THR A 154 -5.03 10.40 0.64
N VAL A 155 -4.49 11.03 -0.41
CA VAL A 155 -5.17 11.17 -1.71
C VAL A 155 -5.43 9.80 -2.33
N CYS A 156 -4.45 8.89 -2.30
CA CYS A 156 -4.62 7.51 -2.77
C CYS A 156 -5.78 6.82 -2.03
N THR A 157 -5.83 6.96 -0.70
CA THR A 157 -6.88 6.36 0.12
C THR A 157 -8.26 6.94 -0.19
N GLN A 158 -8.37 8.27 -0.34
CA GLN A 158 -9.63 8.94 -0.67
C GLN A 158 -10.16 8.50 -2.04
N CYS A 159 -9.30 8.50 -3.07
CA CYS A 159 -9.67 8.03 -4.40
C CYS A 159 -10.15 6.57 -4.36
N HIS A 160 -9.44 5.72 -3.64
CA HIS A 160 -9.82 4.31 -3.53
C HIS A 160 -11.11 4.12 -2.72
N ALA A 161 -11.35 4.90 -1.69
CA ALA A 161 -12.61 4.84 -0.95
C ALA A 161 -13.81 5.19 -1.83
N LEU A 162 -13.68 6.19 -2.71
CA LEU A 162 -14.77 6.65 -3.57
C LEU A 162 -15.06 5.74 -4.76
N PHE A 163 -14.04 5.07 -5.31
CA PHE A 163 -14.16 4.35 -6.59
C PHE A 163 -13.97 2.84 -6.51
N ARG A 164 -13.75 2.25 -5.31
CA ARG A 164 -13.56 0.80 -5.13
C ARG A 164 -14.88 0.01 -5.04
N GLU A 165 -16.03 0.68 -4.90
CA GLU A 165 -17.32 0.02 -4.65
C GLU A 165 -18.28 0.00 -5.86
N THR A 166 -17.92 0.61 -6.99
CA THR A 166 -18.76 0.60 -8.22
C THR A 166 -18.67 -0.69 -9.04
N ALA A 167 -18.01 -1.74 -8.54
CA ALA A 167 -17.93 -3.04 -9.19
C ALA A 167 -19.04 -4.04 -8.77
N ASP A 168 -19.88 -3.73 -7.76
CA ASP A 168 -21.01 -4.59 -7.32
C ASP A 168 -22.38 -3.87 -7.34
N GLY A 169 -22.57 -2.92 -8.25
CA GLY A 169 -23.91 -2.50 -8.69
C GLY A 169 -24.91 -2.10 -7.59
N ARG A 170 -24.48 -1.46 -6.51
CA ARG A 170 -25.39 -0.79 -5.57
C ARG A 170 -25.00 0.67 -5.43
N ALA A 171 -25.89 1.52 -5.93
CA ALA A 171 -25.83 2.96 -5.77
C ALA A 171 -26.00 3.35 -4.28
N HIS A 172 -25.24 4.35 -3.88
CA HIS A 172 -25.61 5.25 -2.78
C HIS A 172 -26.37 6.44 -3.37
#